data_AF-A0A7S0SMI5-F1
#
_entry.id   AF-A0A7S0SMI5-F1
#
_cell.length_a   1.000
_cell.length_b   1.000
_cell.length_c   1.000
_cell.angle_alpha   90.00
_cell.angle_beta   90.00
_cell.angle_gamma   90.00
#
_symmetry.space_group_name_H-M   'P 1'
#
loop_
_entity.id
_entity.type
_entity.pdbx_description
1 polymer ?
#
loop_
_entity_poly.entity_id
_entity_poly.type
_entity_poly.pdbx_seq_one_letter_code
_entity_poly.pdbx_strand_id
1 'polypeptide(L)'
;VDAHREGAPDAGGSAEGTLALREFLIDSVRPVELLVRAYVANRSRLRRKLRRLLTEWTGLAERGEGLDSTGFTRAHLVAHGADNRAASEVLALTPWAGCAFGSWAAAMVARIQLSHLTLGFNLELYLPHELCMVYWYAEYLMQNLRDRLQVAEESLAQEAAAGRSFAAQPDPQQEAKKESGG
;
A
#
# COMPACT_ATOMS: atom_id res chain seq x y z
N VAL A 1 -4.43 -40.86 24.09
CA VAL A 1 -3.07 -40.44 24.48
C VAL A 1 -2.22 -40.75 23.26
N ASP A 2 -2.01 -39.87 22.28
CA ASP A 2 -2.02 -38.41 22.26
C ASP A 2 -2.47 -37.91 20.89
N ALA A 3 -3.29 -36.85 20.90
CA ALA A 3 -3.78 -36.17 19.72
C ALA A 3 -3.00 -34.87 19.50
N HIS A 4 -2.66 -34.61 18.24
CA HIS A 4 -2.51 -33.30 17.61
C HIS A 4 -1.95 -32.17 18.48
N ARG A 5 -0.63 -32.01 18.45
CA ARG A 5 0.00 -30.71 18.69
C ARG A 5 0.01 -29.96 17.36
N GLU A 6 -1.08 -29.24 17.09
CA GLU A 6 -1.14 -28.27 16.00
C GLU A 6 0.00 -27.25 16.14
N GLY A 7 0.66 -26.97 15.02
CA GLY A 7 1.78 -26.06 14.94
C GLY A 7 1.39 -24.66 15.41
N ALA A 8 2.23 -24.09 16.28
CA ALA A 8 2.22 -22.67 16.55
C ALA A 8 2.45 -21.92 15.21
N PRO A 9 1.76 -20.80 14.94
CA PRO A 9 2.05 -19.99 13.77
C PRO A 9 3.52 -19.53 13.84
N ASP A 10 4.24 -19.74 12.74
CA ASP A 10 5.69 -19.55 12.62
C ASP A 10 6.15 -18.18 13.12
N ALA A 11 6.71 -18.15 14.33
CA ALA A 11 7.39 -16.97 14.89
C ALA A 11 8.60 -16.53 14.04
N GLY A 12 9.09 -17.40 13.15
CA GLY A 12 10.19 -17.11 12.21
C GLY A 12 9.85 -16.04 11.16
N GLY A 13 8.62 -16.03 10.63
CA GLY A 13 8.20 -15.06 9.61
C GLY A 13 8.05 -13.63 10.13
N SER A 14 7.77 -13.47 11.43
CA SER A 14 7.63 -12.14 12.04
C SER A 14 8.96 -11.41 12.18
N ALA A 15 10.06 -12.12 12.46
CA ALA A 15 11.37 -11.50 12.65
C ALA A 15 11.96 -11.02 11.32
N GLU A 16 11.86 -11.86 10.28
CA GLU A 16 12.28 -11.54 8.92
C GLU A 16 11.48 -10.35 8.36
N GLY A 17 10.15 -10.37 8.48
CA GLY A 17 9.29 -9.26 8.04
C GLY A 17 9.59 -7.94 8.77
N THR A 18 9.89 -7.99 10.07
CA THR A 18 10.24 -6.78 10.84
C THR A 18 11.58 -6.19 10.42
N LEU A 19 12.56 -7.04 10.12
CA LEU A 19 13.86 -6.60 9.59
C LEU A 19 13.70 -6.00 8.18
N ALA A 20 12.96 -6.68 7.31
CA ALA A 20 12.66 -6.20 5.96
C ALA A 20 11.93 -4.84 5.99
N LEU A 21 10.99 -4.65 6.93
CA LEU A 21 10.31 -3.36 7.12
C LEU A 21 11.32 -2.28 7.49
N ARG A 22 12.20 -2.55 8.46
CA ARG A 22 13.19 -1.57 8.92
C ARG A 22 14.14 -1.15 7.79
N GLU A 23 14.61 -2.11 7.00
CA GLU A 23 15.45 -1.86 5.83
C GLU A 23 14.70 -1.02 4.79
N PHE A 24 13.47 -1.40 4.46
CA PHE A 24 12.62 -0.66 3.54
C PHE A 24 12.39 0.80 3.99
N LEU A 25 12.10 1.01 5.27
CA LEU A 25 11.88 2.35 5.83
C LEU A 25 13.15 3.20 5.73
N ILE A 26 14.32 2.65 6.08
CA ILE A 26 15.61 3.34 5.96
C ILE A 26 15.88 3.71 4.48
N ASP A 27 15.67 2.75 3.58
CA ASP A 27 15.88 2.93 2.14
C ASP A 27 14.93 3.96 1.52
N SER A 28 13.73 4.14 2.09
CA SER A 28 12.72 5.08 1.59
C SER A 28 13.05 6.55 1.88
N VAL A 29 13.86 6.82 2.92
CA VAL A 29 14.14 8.19 3.39
C VAL A 29 14.74 9.05 2.28
N ARG A 30 15.82 8.56 1.65
CA ARG A 30 16.57 9.32 0.64
C ARG A 30 15.73 9.60 -0.63
N PRO A 31 15.05 8.61 -1.25
CA PRO A 31 14.17 8.86 -2.40
C PRO A 31 13.06 9.88 -2.10
N VAL A 32 12.47 9.83 -0.90
CA VAL A 32 11.44 10.79 -0.46
C VAL A 32 12.02 12.19 -0.29
N GLU A 33 13.16 12.33 0.40
CA GLU A 33 13.85 13.61 0.59
C GLU A 33 14.21 14.26 -0.76
N LEU A 34 14.77 13.47 -1.69
CA LEU A 34 15.15 13.97 -3.01
C LEU A 34 13.94 14.33 -3.86
N LEU A 35 12.82 13.60 -3.72
CA LEU A 35 11.56 13.93 -4.39
C LEU A 35 11.01 15.27 -3.89
N VAL A 36 10.94 15.49 -2.57
CA VAL A 36 10.49 16.76 -1.98
C VAL A 36 11.38 17.91 -2.47
N ARG A 37 12.71 17.73 -2.44
CA ARG A 37 13.67 18.72 -2.97
C ARG A 37 13.57 18.94 -4.49
N ALA A 38 13.00 18.00 -5.23
CA ALA A 38 12.77 18.17 -6.65
C ALA A 38 11.62 19.16 -6.90
N TYR A 39 10.52 19.07 -6.14
CA TYR A 39 9.34 19.92 -6.30
C TYR A 39 9.57 21.40 -5.97
N VAL A 40 10.61 21.72 -5.20
CA VAL A 40 11.01 23.11 -4.93
C VAL A 40 11.82 23.72 -6.08
N ALA A 41 12.25 22.91 -7.06
CA ALA A 41 13.00 23.41 -8.21
C ALA A 41 12.07 23.99 -9.30
N ASN A 42 12.61 24.87 -10.15
CA ASN A 42 11.89 25.33 -11.34
C ASN A 42 11.51 24.15 -12.27
N ARG A 43 10.50 24.36 -13.13
CA ARG A 43 9.88 23.31 -13.99
C ARG A 43 10.90 22.49 -14.80
N SER A 44 11.86 23.15 -15.45
CA SER A 44 12.88 22.48 -16.25
C SER A 44 13.83 21.63 -15.41
N ARG A 45 14.23 22.13 -14.22
CA ARG A 45 15.07 21.37 -13.27
C ARG A 45 14.27 20.23 -12.63
N LEU A 46 13.02 20.46 -12.26
CA LEU A 46 12.10 19.45 -11.74
C LEU A 46 12.01 18.27 -12.71
N ARG A 47 11.71 18.52 -13.99
CA ARG A 47 11.61 17.46 -15.01
C ARG A 47 12.87 16.60 -15.11
N ARG A 48 14.06 17.23 -15.06
CA ARG A 48 15.36 16.54 -15.07
C ARG A 48 15.60 15.74 -13.79
N LYS A 49 15.21 16.26 -12.63
CA LYS A 49 15.34 15.56 -11.34
C LYS A 49 14.41 14.35 -11.27
N LEU A 50 13.14 14.50 -11.67
CA LEU A 50 12.17 13.39 -11.73
C LEU A 50 12.70 12.23 -12.56
N ARG A 51 13.31 12.49 -13.73
CA ARG A 51 13.92 11.45 -14.56
C ARG A 51 15.00 10.64 -13.83
N ARG A 52 15.84 11.28 -13.01
CA ARG A 52 16.89 10.59 -12.23
C ARG A 52 16.30 9.80 -11.07
N LEU A 53 15.25 10.34 -10.45
CA LEU A 53 14.56 9.71 -9.34
C LEU A 53 13.85 8.41 -9.73
N LEU A 54 13.45 8.26 -11.00
CA LEU A 54 12.75 7.06 -11.46
C LEU A 54 13.50 5.77 -11.10
N THR A 55 14.82 5.70 -11.32
CA THR A 55 15.61 4.50 -11.01
C THR A 55 15.65 4.18 -9.52
N GLU A 56 15.77 5.20 -8.67
CA GLU A 56 15.75 5.01 -7.22
C GLU A 56 14.37 4.54 -6.73
N TRP A 57 13.31 5.11 -7.29
CA TRP A 57 11.93 4.76 -6.93
C TRP A 57 11.47 3.40 -7.48
N THR A 58 11.93 2.99 -8.67
CA THR A 58 11.65 1.64 -9.17
C THR A 58 12.31 0.58 -8.30
N GLY A 59 13.57 0.80 -7.90
CA GLY A 59 14.24 -0.11 -6.96
C GLY A 59 13.57 -0.13 -5.58
N LEU A 60 13.05 1.00 -5.11
CA LEU A 60 12.27 1.04 -3.87
C LEU A 60 10.95 0.26 -4.01
N ALA A 61 10.29 0.32 -5.17
CA ALA A 61 9.07 -0.44 -5.43
C ALA A 61 9.31 -1.96 -5.41
N GLU A 62 10.39 -2.42 -6.02
CA GLU A 62 10.81 -3.84 -5.98
C GLU A 62 11.10 -4.29 -4.54
N ARG A 63 11.77 -3.46 -3.72
CA ARG A 63 11.98 -3.77 -2.30
C ARG A 63 10.68 -3.78 -1.50
N GLY A 64 9.74 -2.90 -1.83
CA GLY A 64 8.40 -2.90 -1.24
C GLY A 64 7.62 -4.18 -1.56
N GLU A 65 7.70 -4.67 -2.79
CA GLU A 65 7.12 -5.96 -3.19
C GLU A 65 7.80 -7.13 -2.46
N GLY A 66 9.13 -7.09 -2.30
CA GLY A 66 9.87 -8.04 -1.48
C GLY A 66 9.37 -8.05 -0.02
N LEU A 67 9.17 -6.88 0.59
CA LEU A 67 8.59 -6.77 1.93
C LEU A 67 7.17 -7.34 1.99
N ASP A 68 6.31 -7.02 1.05
CA ASP A 68 4.94 -7.54 1.01
C ASP A 68 4.91 -9.08 0.89
N SER A 69 5.88 -9.66 0.15
CA SER A 69 6.02 -11.12 -0.01
C SER A 69 6.33 -11.85 1.30
N THR A 70 6.93 -11.17 2.29
CA THR A 70 7.17 -11.73 3.63
C THR A 70 5.87 -11.96 4.43
N GLY A 71 4.76 -11.37 4.00
CA GLY A 71 3.49 -11.43 4.72
C GLY A 71 3.45 -10.57 5.99
N PHE A 72 4.45 -9.70 6.20
CA PHE A 72 4.55 -8.84 7.39
C PHE A 72 3.25 -8.07 7.67
N THR A 73 2.69 -7.39 6.67
CA THR A 73 1.47 -6.58 6.83
C THR A 73 0.29 -7.40 7.35
N ARG A 74 0.10 -8.61 6.81
CA ARG A 74 -0.97 -9.52 7.25
C ARG A 74 -0.76 -9.94 8.70
N ALA A 75 0.44 -10.41 9.04
CA ALA A 75 0.78 -10.83 10.39
C ALA A 75 0.66 -9.68 11.40
N HIS A 76 1.10 -8.49 11.03
CA HIS A 76 1.03 -7.29 11.86
C HIS A 76 -0.41 -6.89 12.16
N LEU A 77 -1.29 -6.88 11.14
CA LEU A 77 -2.71 -6.56 11.31
C LEU A 77 -3.43 -7.54 12.25
N VAL A 78 -3.14 -8.84 12.14
CA VAL A 78 -3.73 -9.86 13.04
C VAL A 78 -3.21 -9.70 14.48
N ALA A 79 -1.91 -9.46 14.65
CA ALA A 79 -1.29 -9.40 15.98
C ALA A 79 -1.58 -8.09 16.75
N HIS A 80 -1.65 -6.95 16.04
CA HIS A 80 -1.68 -5.61 16.66
C HIS A 80 -2.96 -4.81 16.35
N GLY A 81 -3.99 -5.42 15.75
CA GLY A 81 -5.29 -4.78 15.53
C GLY A 81 -6.03 -4.52 16.85
N ALA A 82 -5.77 -3.38 17.49
CA ALA A 82 -6.23 -3.09 18.85
C ALA A 82 -7.66 -2.52 18.92
N ASP A 83 -8.05 -1.66 17.98
CA ASP A 83 -9.32 -0.91 18.09
C ASP A 83 -10.53 -1.69 17.56
N ASN A 84 -10.33 -2.57 16.59
CA ASN A 84 -11.38 -3.44 16.06
C ASN A 84 -10.76 -4.72 15.47
N ARG A 85 -10.56 -5.73 16.32
CA ARG A 85 -9.88 -6.98 15.94
C ARG A 85 -10.53 -7.64 14.71
N ALA A 86 -11.86 -7.71 14.67
CA ALA A 86 -12.59 -8.29 13.55
C ALA A 86 -12.35 -7.54 12.23
N ALA A 87 -12.30 -6.21 12.26
CA ALA A 87 -11.99 -5.40 11.07
C ALA A 87 -10.54 -5.60 10.61
N SER A 88 -9.59 -5.63 11.55
CA SER A 88 -8.17 -5.82 11.26
C SER A 88 -7.87 -7.21 10.66
N GLU A 89 -8.52 -8.26 11.17
CA GLU A 89 -8.43 -9.62 10.63
C GLU A 89 -8.97 -9.71 9.21
N VAL A 90 -10.11 -9.06 8.93
CA VAL A 90 -10.66 -8.99 7.57
C VAL A 90 -9.72 -8.24 6.63
N LEU A 91 -9.19 -7.08 7.05
CA LEU A 91 -8.25 -6.30 6.25
C LEU A 91 -7.01 -7.13 5.88
N ALA A 92 -6.50 -7.94 6.82
CA ALA A 92 -5.34 -8.81 6.62
C ALA A 92 -5.56 -9.88 5.54
N LEU A 93 -6.80 -10.31 5.32
CA LEU A 93 -7.14 -11.30 4.29
C LEU A 93 -7.33 -10.67 2.90
N THR A 94 -7.41 -9.35 2.81
CA THR A 94 -7.66 -8.67 1.54
C THR A 94 -6.42 -8.66 0.63
N PRO A 95 -6.60 -8.49 -0.70
CA PRO A 95 -5.48 -8.39 -1.63
C PRO A 95 -4.53 -7.22 -1.31
N TRP A 96 -5.06 -6.10 -0.80
CA TRP A 96 -4.27 -4.93 -0.40
C TRP A 96 -3.19 -5.26 0.62
N ALA A 97 -3.49 -6.09 1.62
CA ALA A 97 -2.50 -6.43 2.66
C ALA A 97 -1.31 -7.22 2.11
N GLY A 98 -1.44 -7.86 0.95
CA GLY A 98 -0.35 -8.57 0.27
C GLY A 98 0.44 -7.70 -0.71
N CYS A 99 0.13 -6.42 -0.85
CA CYS A 99 0.83 -5.52 -1.78
C CYS A 99 0.93 -4.07 -1.27
N ALA A 100 0.78 -3.84 0.05
CA ALA A 100 0.64 -2.51 0.61
C ALA A 100 1.85 -1.60 0.31
N PHE A 101 3.06 -2.09 0.54
CA PHE A 101 4.29 -1.30 0.39
C PHE A 101 4.72 -1.17 -1.07
N GLY A 102 4.72 -2.27 -1.80
CA GLY A 102 5.00 -2.31 -3.23
C GLY A 102 3.99 -1.48 -4.02
N SER A 103 2.71 -1.52 -3.66
CA SER A 103 1.68 -0.74 -4.33
C SER A 103 1.81 0.76 -4.06
N TRP A 104 2.14 1.16 -2.84
CA TRP A 104 2.46 2.56 -2.54
C TRP A 104 3.64 3.08 -3.37
N ALA A 105 4.76 2.34 -3.36
CA ALA A 105 5.98 2.76 -4.05
C ALA A 105 5.78 2.76 -5.58
N ALA A 106 5.11 1.76 -6.14
CA ALA A 106 4.77 1.71 -7.56
C ALA A 106 3.80 2.84 -7.98
N ALA A 107 2.84 3.20 -7.13
CA ALA A 107 1.98 4.36 -7.37
C ALA A 107 2.79 5.66 -7.39
N MET A 108 3.81 5.78 -6.54
CA MET A 108 4.74 6.92 -6.59
C MET A 108 5.55 6.96 -7.89
N VAL A 109 6.05 5.81 -8.37
CA VAL A 109 6.72 5.71 -9.68
C VAL A 109 5.80 6.23 -10.79
N ALA A 110 4.56 5.74 -10.87
CA ALA A 110 3.60 6.17 -11.88
C ALA A 110 3.30 7.67 -11.81
N ARG A 111 3.16 8.24 -10.60
CA ARG A 111 2.98 9.69 -10.40
C ARG A 111 4.19 10.51 -10.83
N ILE A 112 5.41 10.02 -10.60
CA ILE A 112 6.65 10.65 -11.06
C ILE A 112 6.71 10.64 -12.58
N GLN A 113 6.39 9.50 -13.21
CA GLN A 113 6.33 9.37 -14.67
C GLN A 113 5.30 10.33 -15.27
N LEU A 114 4.07 10.36 -14.71
CA LEU A 114 3.02 11.25 -15.16
C LEU A 114 3.44 12.72 -15.04
N SER A 115 4.00 13.11 -13.90
CA SER A 115 4.53 14.48 -13.69
C SER A 115 5.64 14.84 -14.68
N HIS A 116 6.52 13.88 -15.01
CA HIS A 116 7.56 14.07 -16.02
C HIS A 116 6.99 14.31 -17.43
N LEU A 117 5.91 13.60 -17.79
CA LEU A 117 5.19 13.79 -19.05
C LEU A 117 4.45 15.14 -19.07
N THR A 118 3.68 15.46 -18.03
CA THR A 118 2.93 16.73 -17.94
C THR A 118 3.87 17.95 -18.00
N LEU A 119 5.06 17.86 -17.40
CA LEU A 119 6.08 18.91 -17.54
C LEU A 119 6.63 19.05 -18.96
N GLY A 120 6.58 17.99 -19.78
CA GLY A 120 6.97 18.05 -21.18
C GLY A 120 6.05 18.96 -22.01
N PHE A 121 4.74 18.93 -21.74
CA PHE A 121 3.78 19.85 -22.35
C PHE A 121 4.03 21.30 -21.95
N ASN A 122 4.20 21.55 -20.65
CA ASN A 122 4.48 22.89 -20.10
C ASN A 122 5.79 23.51 -20.62
N LEU A 123 6.70 22.68 -21.12
CA LEU A 123 8.01 23.07 -21.65
C LEU A 123 8.07 22.95 -23.18
N GLU A 124 6.94 22.68 -23.84
CA GLU A 124 6.81 22.55 -25.31
C GLU A 124 7.81 21.57 -25.91
N LEU A 125 8.05 20.44 -25.23
CA LEU A 125 9.08 19.47 -25.62
C LEU A 125 8.61 18.42 -26.62
N TYR A 126 7.30 18.33 -26.87
CA TYR A 126 6.71 17.30 -27.74
C TYR A 126 6.32 17.86 -29.09
N LEU A 127 6.70 17.16 -30.15
CA LEU A 127 6.24 17.45 -31.50
C LEU A 127 4.85 16.85 -31.74
N PRO A 128 4.05 17.39 -32.68
CA PRO A 128 2.67 16.93 -32.91
C PRO A 128 2.53 15.42 -33.17
N HIS A 129 3.50 14.80 -33.84
CA HIS A 129 3.49 13.37 -34.15
C HIS A 129 3.82 12.47 -32.94
N GLU A 130 4.41 13.02 -31.88
CA GLU A 130 4.73 12.29 -30.64
C GLU A 130 3.53 12.26 -29.67
N LEU A 131 2.54 13.15 -29.86
CA LEU A 131 1.42 13.33 -28.94
C LEU A 131 0.60 12.07 -28.73
N CYS A 132 0.36 11.29 -29.78
CA CYS A 132 -0.38 10.03 -29.70
C CYS A 132 0.26 9.07 -28.67
N MET A 133 1.59 8.88 -28.76
CA MET A 133 2.35 8.03 -27.84
C MET A 133 2.35 8.58 -26.41
N VAL A 134 2.51 9.91 -26.25
CA VAL A 134 2.52 10.54 -24.92
C VAL A 134 1.17 10.40 -24.23
N TYR A 135 0.06 10.64 -24.94
CA TYR A 135 -1.28 10.50 -24.37
C TYR A 135 -1.62 9.05 -24.04
N TRP A 136 -1.30 8.11 -24.95
CA TRP A 136 -1.50 6.68 -24.69
C TRP A 136 -0.75 6.23 -23.43
N TYR A 137 0.52 6.64 -23.27
CA TYR A 137 1.29 6.26 -22.10
C TYR A 137 0.78 6.94 -20.82
N ALA A 138 0.33 8.20 -20.89
CA ALA A 138 -0.30 8.87 -19.75
C ALA A 138 -1.59 8.15 -19.32
N GLU A 139 -2.43 7.73 -20.26
CA GLU A 139 -3.62 6.92 -20.00
C GLU A 139 -3.27 5.59 -19.34
N TYR A 140 -2.29 4.87 -19.87
CA TYR A 140 -1.77 3.64 -19.26
C TYR A 140 -1.38 3.86 -17.80
N LEU A 141 -0.63 4.92 -17.48
CA LEU A 141 -0.23 5.24 -16.11
C LEU A 141 -1.42 5.57 -15.21
N MET A 142 -2.42 6.30 -15.72
CA MET A 142 -3.64 6.62 -14.97
C MET A 142 -4.47 5.36 -14.68
N GLN A 143 -4.56 4.43 -15.64
CA GLN A 143 -5.24 3.16 -15.44
C GLN A 143 -4.55 2.33 -14.35
N ASN A 144 -3.21 2.23 -14.37
CA ASN A 144 -2.44 1.55 -13.33
C ASN A 144 -2.68 2.15 -11.93
N LEU A 145 -2.79 3.48 -11.82
CA LEU A 145 -3.11 4.15 -10.55
C LEU A 145 -4.55 3.85 -10.10
N ARG A 146 -5.49 3.82 -11.04
CA ARG A 146 -6.90 3.52 -10.78
C ARG A 146 -7.09 2.09 -10.28
N ASP A 147 -6.46 1.11 -10.91
CA ASP A 147 -6.56 -0.29 -10.52
C ASP A 147 -6.07 -0.50 -9.08
N ARG A 148 -4.95 0.15 -8.72
CA ARG A 148 -4.41 0.12 -7.34
C ARG A 148 -5.32 0.79 -6.33
N LEU A 149 -5.91 1.94 -6.69
CA LEU A 149 -6.86 2.64 -5.84
C LEU A 149 -8.10 1.79 -5.61
N GLN A 150 -8.63 1.15 -6.66
CA GLN A 150 -9.80 0.28 -6.57
C GLN A 150 -9.57 -0.88 -5.60
N VAL A 151 -8.42 -1.56 -5.67
CA VAL A 151 -8.07 -2.62 -4.71
C VAL A 151 -8.06 -2.08 -3.27
N ALA A 152 -7.51 -0.89 -3.04
CA ALA A 152 -7.48 -0.30 -1.70
C ALA A 152 -8.88 0.11 -1.21
N GLU A 153 -9.73 0.67 -2.09
CA GLU A 153 -11.11 1.05 -1.78
C GLU A 153 -11.97 -0.17 -1.45
N GLU A 154 -11.86 -1.25 -2.21
CA GLU A 154 -12.56 -2.51 -1.98
C GLU A 154 -12.13 -3.14 -0.65
N SER A 155 -10.83 -3.17 -0.36
CA SER A 155 -10.29 -3.63 0.91
C SER A 155 -10.79 -2.82 2.11
N LEU A 156 -10.80 -1.49 1.99
CA LEU A 156 -11.29 -0.60 3.03
C LEU A 156 -12.81 -0.75 3.26
N ALA A 157 -13.58 -0.97 2.19
CA ALA A 157 -15.01 -1.23 2.28
C ALA A 157 -15.31 -2.54 3.04
N GLN A 158 -14.50 -3.58 2.81
CA GLN A 158 -14.61 -4.86 3.53
C GLN A 158 -14.27 -4.71 5.01
N GLU A 159 -13.20 -3.99 5.34
CA GLU A 159 -12.83 -3.65 6.71
C GLU A 159 -13.96 -2.88 7.42
N ALA A 160 -14.51 -1.84 6.78
CA ALA A 160 -15.60 -1.04 7.34
C ALA A 160 -16.89 -1.85 7.53
N ALA A 161 -17.19 -2.79 6.64
CA ALA A 161 -18.32 -3.71 6.79
C ALA A 161 -18.13 -4.63 8.01
N ALA A 162 -16.94 -5.21 8.16
CA ALA A 162 -16.59 -6.06 9.30
C ALA A 162 -16.62 -5.29 10.63
N GLY A 163 -16.15 -4.04 10.62
CA GLY A 163 -16.20 -3.20 11.81
C GLY A 163 -17.62 -2.85 12.25
N ARG A 164 -18.53 -2.62 11.29
CA ARG A 164 -19.96 -2.40 11.58
C ARG A 164 -20.65 -3.64 12.09
N SER A 165 -20.36 -4.83 11.55
CA SER A 165 -20.95 -6.07 12.05
C SER A 165 -20.46 -6.40 13.46
N PHE A 166 -19.20 -6.11 13.79
CA PHE A 166 -18.66 -6.26 15.14
C PHE A 166 -19.36 -5.33 16.14
N ALA A 167 -19.53 -4.04 15.79
CA ALA A 167 -20.22 -3.08 16.65
C ALA A 167 -21.72 -3.38 16.85
N ALA A 168 -22.33 -4.14 15.95
CA ALA A 168 -23.75 -4.54 16.01
C ALA A 168 -24.01 -5.82 16.82
N GLN A 169 -22.98 -6.56 17.26
CA GLN A 169 -23.16 -7.72 18.12
C GLN A 169 -23.47 -7.26 19.56
N PRO A 170 -24.64 -7.61 20.14
CA PRO A 170 -24.96 -7.25 21.51
C PRO A 170 -24.09 -8.04 22.50
N ASP A 171 -23.74 -7.38 23.60
CA ASP A 171 -22.92 -7.92 24.68
C ASP A 171 -23.63 -9.13 25.33
N PRO A 172 -23.06 -10.36 25.34
CA PRO A 172 -23.75 -11.57 25.81
C PRO A 172 -24.18 -11.51 27.29
N GLN A 173 -23.64 -10.56 28.07
CA GLN A 173 -24.07 -10.32 29.45
C GLN A 173 -25.45 -9.63 29.58
N GLN A 174 -25.97 -9.02 28.51
CA GLN A 174 -27.30 -8.39 28.51
C GLN A 174 -28.43 -9.37 28.23
N GLU A 175 -28.18 -10.47 27.51
CA GLU A 175 -29.18 -11.52 27.26
C GLU A 175 -29.40 -12.40 28.50
N ALA A 176 -28.35 -12.74 29.25
CA ALA A 176 -28.47 -13.51 30.49
C ALA A 176 -29.30 -12.82 31.59
N LYS A 177 -29.34 -11.48 31.62
CA LYS A 177 -30.21 -10.72 32.54
C LYS A 177 -31.67 -10.66 32.11
N LYS A 178 -31.98 -10.87 30.82
CA LYS A 178 -33.37 -10.92 30.33
C LYS A 178 -34.02 -12.28 30.58
N GLU A 179 -33.24 -13.36 30.58
CA GLU A 179 -33.78 -14.71 30.83
C GLU A 179 -33.94 -15.07 32.33
N SER A 180 -33.20 -14.42 33.24
CA SER A 180 -33.33 -14.68 34.69
C SER A 180 -34.45 -13.88 35.39
N GLY A 181 -35.18 -13.03 34.66
CA GLY A 181 -36.18 -12.10 35.22
C GLY A 181 -37.63 -12.34 34.78
N GLY A 182 -37.90 -13.44 34.05
CA GLY A 182 -39.26 -13.87 33.65
C GLY A 182 -39.68 -15.14 34.38
#